data_AF-A0A3R9P887-F1
#
_entry.id   AF-A0A3R9P887-F1
#
_cell.length_a   1.000
_cell.length_b   1.000
_cell.length_c   1.000
_cell.angle_alpha   90.00
_cell.angle_beta   90.00
_cell.angle_gamma   90.00
#
_symmetry.space_group_name_H-M   'P 1'
#
loop_
_entity.id
_entity.type
_entity.pdbx_description
1 polymer ?
#
loop_
_entity_poly.entity_id
_entity_poly.type
_entity_poly.pdbx_seq_one_letter_code
_entity_poly.pdbx_strand_id
1 'polypeptide(L)'
;MISTSTIICRCEEITYGELLNTATNYQCSARELKLRTRAGMGICGGRTCRFLIEDIANTTNQLKQEPYTQVPLKHQPPVRPVSFQPDKEGNHNE
;
A
#
# COMPACT_ATOMS: atom_id res chain seq x y z
N MET A 1 17.34 -1.25 -15.23
CA MET A 1 16.18 -0.33 -15.25
C MET A 1 14.93 -1.17 -15.11
N ILE A 2 14.02 -0.79 -14.22
CA ILE A 2 12.70 -1.45 -14.07
C ILE A 2 11.80 -0.94 -15.21
N SER A 3 11.04 -1.83 -15.85
CA SER A 3 10.09 -1.44 -16.90
C SER A 3 8.89 -0.70 -16.29
N THR A 4 8.33 0.28 -17.01
CA THR A 4 7.09 0.95 -16.59
C THR A 4 5.91 -0.02 -16.47
N SER A 5 5.90 -1.09 -17.26
CA SER A 5 4.90 -2.16 -17.20
C SER A 5 5.10 -3.16 -16.06
N THR A 6 6.20 -3.08 -15.30
CA THR A 6 6.45 -4.01 -14.20
C THR A 6 5.40 -3.83 -13.11
N ILE A 7 4.70 -4.91 -12.75
CA ILE A 7 3.72 -4.91 -11.66
C ILE A 7 4.45 -4.82 -10.32
N ILE A 8 4.17 -3.77 -9.56
CA ILE A 8 4.69 -3.57 -8.21
C ILE A 8 3.72 -4.12 -7.18
N CYS A 9 2.41 -3.89 -7.35
CA CYS A 9 1.39 -4.44 -6.46
C CYS A 9 0.58 -5.51 -7.20
N ARG A 10 0.89 -6.79 -6.96
CA ARG A 10 0.18 -7.90 -7.59
C ARG A 10 -1.31 -7.96 -7.25
N CYS A 11 -1.70 -7.64 -6.00
CA CYS A 11 -3.09 -7.79 -5.57
C CYS A 11 -4.05 -6.75 -6.13
N GLU A 12 -3.54 -5.57 -6.48
CA GLU A 12 -4.33 -4.47 -7.07
C GLU A 12 -3.89 -4.22 -8.51
N GLU A 13 -3.01 -5.07 -9.06
CA GLU A 13 -2.49 -5.04 -10.43
C GLU A 13 -1.82 -3.71 -10.83
N ILE A 14 -1.24 -3.00 -9.86
CA ILE A 14 -0.62 -1.68 -10.08
C ILE A 14 0.82 -1.80 -10.57
N THR A 15 1.13 -1.06 -11.62
CA THR A 15 2.44 -1.00 -12.29
C THR A 15 3.38 0.05 -11.69
N TYR A 16 4.67 -0.09 -11.99
CA TYR A 16 5.70 0.90 -11.65
C TYR A 16 5.41 2.26 -12.29
N GLY A 17 5.00 2.26 -13.56
CA GLY A 17 4.67 3.48 -14.31
C GLY A 17 3.53 4.27 -13.68
N GLU A 18 2.46 3.58 -13.23
CA GLU A 18 1.33 4.23 -12.56
C GLU A 18 1.71 4.86 -11.22
N LEU A 19 2.53 4.16 -10.43
CA LEU A 19 3.04 4.69 -9.16
C LEU A 19 3.93 5.90 -9.39
N LEU A 20 4.85 5.82 -10.35
CA LEU A 20 5.77 6.92 -10.66
C LEU A 20 5.02 8.15 -11.20
N ASN A 21 4.06 7.94 -12.11
CA ASN A 21 3.24 9.01 -12.66
C ASN A 21 2.40 9.69 -11.57
N THR A 22 1.75 8.89 -10.72
CA THR A 22 0.95 9.41 -9.60
C THR A 22 1.81 10.18 -8.59
N ALA A 23 2.96 9.62 -8.19
CA ALA A 23 3.89 10.28 -7.28
C ALA A 23 4.41 11.61 -7.85
N THR A 24 4.72 11.63 -9.15
CA THR A 24 5.26 12.81 -9.82
C THR A 24 4.20 13.91 -9.98
N ASN A 25 2.97 13.54 -10.35
CA ASN A 25 1.89 14.51 -10.62
C ASN A 25 1.31 15.15 -9.37
N TYR A 26 1.26 14.39 -8.26
CA TYR A 26 0.57 14.82 -7.04
C TYR A 26 1.51 15.01 -5.85
N GLN A 27 2.83 14.85 -6.02
CA GLN A 27 3.83 15.02 -4.96
C GLN A 27 3.46 14.26 -3.68
N CYS A 28 3.11 12.99 -3.86
CA CYS A 28 2.52 12.20 -2.79
C CYS A 28 3.57 11.72 -1.79
N SER A 29 3.20 11.76 -0.51
CA SER A 29 3.78 10.87 0.49
C SER A 29 3.46 9.40 0.19
N ALA A 30 4.20 8.45 0.77
CA ALA A 30 3.91 7.02 0.62
C ALA A 30 2.46 6.66 1.02
N ARG A 31 1.91 7.34 2.04
CA ARG A 31 0.51 7.19 2.47
C ARG A 31 -0.46 7.65 1.39
N GLU A 32 -0.21 8.80 0.80
CA GLU A 32 -1.04 9.35 -0.27
C GLU A 32 -0.97 8.52 -1.55
N LEU A 33 0.22 8.04 -1.91
CA LEU A 33 0.41 7.18 -3.05
C LEU A 33 -0.39 5.87 -2.88
N LYS A 34 -0.34 5.27 -1.69
CA LYS A 34 -1.19 4.13 -1.29
C LYS A 34 -2.67 4.45 -1.41
N LEU A 35 -3.12 5.61 -0.91
CA LEU A 35 -4.55 5.97 -0.92
C LEU A 35 -5.07 6.25 -2.34
N ARG A 36 -4.26 6.85 -3.21
CA ARG A 36 -4.64 7.20 -4.59
C ARG A 36 -4.62 5.99 -5.53
N THR A 37 -3.60 5.13 -5.42
CA THR A 37 -3.41 3.99 -6.34
C THR A 37 -3.93 2.68 -5.81
N ARG A 38 -4.34 2.63 -4.55
CA ARG A 38 -4.67 1.41 -3.79
C ARG A 38 -3.52 0.42 -3.61
N ALA A 39 -2.31 0.72 -4.09
CA ALA A 39 -1.17 -0.17 -3.95
C ALA A 39 -0.91 -0.51 -2.47
N GLY A 40 -0.90 -1.82 -2.17
CA GLY A 40 -0.74 -2.33 -0.80
C GLY A 40 -2.02 -2.41 0.03
N MET A 41 -3.20 -2.24 -0.58
CA MET A 41 -4.51 -2.44 0.07
C MET A 41 -5.21 -3.76 -0.27
N GLY A 42 -4.64 -4.58 -1.16
CA GLY A 42 -5.19 -5.90 -1.48
C GLY A 42 -5.05 -6.91 -0.34
N ILE A 43 -5.47 -8.16 -0.58
CA ILE A 43 -5.48 -9.25 0.42
C ILE A 43 -4.12 -9.52 1.08
N CYS A 44 -3.02 -9.14 0.42
CA CYS A 44 -1.69 -9.26 0.99
C CYS A 44 -1.37 -8.20 2.06
N GLY A 45 -2.17 -7.14 2.22
CA GLY A 45 -1.92 -6.05 3.17
C GLY A 45 -0.61 -5.29 2.90
N GLY A 46 -0.13 -5.30 1.66
CA GLY A 46 1.12 -4.65 1.28
C GLY A 46 2.39 -5.40 1.66
N ARG A 47 2.31 -6.69 2.04
CA ARG A 47 3.46 -7.51 2.47
C ARG A 47 4.67 -7.47 1.53
N THR A 48 4.45 -7.40 0.22
CA THR A 48 5.52 -7.42 -0.80
C THR A 48 5.79 -6.04 -1.40
N CYS A 49 4.74 -5.24 -1.62
CA CYS A 49 4.84 -3.99 -2.37
C CYS A 49 5.08 -2.76 -1.50
N ARG A 50 4.89 -2.83 -0.17
CA ARG A 50 4.93 -1.63 0.70
C ARG A 50 6.27 -0.90 0.66
N PHE A 51 7.38 -1.63 0.82
CA PHE A 51 8.71 -1.04 0.78
C PHE A 51 9.02 -0.42 -0.59
N LEU A 52 8.54 -1.03 -1.68
CA LEU A 52 8.67 -0.48 -3.03
C LEU A 52 7.87 0.81 -3.19
N ILE A 53 6.65 0.88 -2.65
CA ILE A 53 5.83 2.10 -2.68
C ILE A 53 6.50 3.23 -1.89
N GLU A 54 7.05 2.92 -0.73
CA GLU A 54 7.82 3.87 0.08
C GLU A 54 9.04 4.38 -0.69
N ASP A 55 9.83 3.48 -1.27
CA ASP A 55 11.02 3.83 -2.04
C ASP A 55 10.71 4.72 -3.27
N ILE A 56 9.64 4.40 -4.00
CA ILE A 56 9.18 5.19 -5.15
C ILE A 56 8.74 6.60 -4.72
N ALA A 57 7.93 6.70 -3.67
CA ALA A 57 7.51 8.00 -3.14
C ALA A 57 8.73 8.81 -2.67
N ASN A 58 9.68 8.16 -2.00
CA ASN A 58 10.86 8.82 -1.46
C ASN A 58 11.79 9.34 -2.54
N THR A 59 12.09 8.50 -3.53
CA THR A 59 12.92 8.87 -4.68
C THR A 59 12.29 10.04 -5.43
N THR A 60 10.98 10.02 -5.63
CA THR A 60 10.27 11.10 -6.34
C THR A 60 10.34 12.43 -5.58
N ASN A 61 10.24 12.41 -4.25
CA ASN A 61 10.29 13.62 -3.43
C ASN A 61 11.72 14.17 -3.27
N GLN A 62 12.74 13.30 -3.15
CA GLN A 62 14.15 13.74 -3.11
C GLN A 62 14.56 14.51 -4.37
N LEU A 63 14.08 14.08 -5.54
CA LEU A 63 14.32 14.77 -6.81
C LEU A 63 13.77 16.20 -6.84
N LYS A 64 12.81 16.55 -5.99
CA LYS A 64 12.14 17.85 -5.98
C LYS A 64 12.54 18.75 -4.79
N GLN A 65 13.46 18.32 -3.92
CA GLN A 65 13.99 19.08 -2.77
C GLN A 65 12.94 19.63 -1.79
N GLU A 66 11.76 19.02 -1.71
CA GLU A 66 10.70 19.46 -0.80
C GLU A 66 10.87 18.85 0.60
N PRO A 67 10.72 19.63 1.68
CA PRO A 67 10.77 19.12 3.04
C PRO A 67 9.49 18.32 3.35
N TYR A 68 9.58 16.99 3.34
CA TYR A 68 8.48 16.11 3.75
C TYR A 68 8.91 15.19 4.90
N THR A 69 8.02 15.04 5.88
CA THR A 69 8.22 14.09 6.98
C THR A 69 7.94 12.67 6.47
N GLN A 70 8.98 11.85 6.39
CA GLN A 70 8.86 10.45 6.00
C GLN A 70 8.16 9.66 7.11
N VAL A 71 6.88 9.36 6.90
CA VAL A 71 6.14 8.45 7.78
C VAL A 71 6.01 7.11 7.07
N PRO A 72 6.69 6.05 7.56
CA PRO A 72 6.57 4.72 6.96
C PRO A 72 5.14 4.19 7.08
N LEU A 73 4.74 3.38 6.11
CA LEU A 73 3.43 2.76 6.07
C LEU A 73 3.33 1.74 7.21
N LYS A 74 2.39 1.99 8.14
CA LYS A 74 2.18 1.13 9.32
C LYS A 74 1.70 -0.27 8.92
N HIS A 75 2.17 -1.27 9.64
CA HIS A 75 1.50 -2.57 9.72
C HIS A 75 0.26 -2.41 10.59
N GLN A 76 -0.88 -2.94 10.14
CA GLN A 76 -2.13 -2.88 10.88
C GLN A 76 -2.63 -4.31 11.15
N PRO A 77 -3.09 -4.63 12.38
CA PRO A 77 -3.75 -5.89 12.65
C PRO A 77 -5.15 -5.94 12.00
N PRO A 78 -5.65 -7.13 11.67
CA PRO A 78 -4.96 -8.42 11.73
C PRO A 78 -3.95 -8.59 10.58
N VAL A 79 -2.76 -9.14 10.87
CA VAL A 79 -1.66 -9.29 9.88
C VAL A 79 -2.07 -10.19 8.71
N ARG A 80 -2.98 -11.13 8.96
CA ARG A 80 -3.66 -11.92 7.93
C ARG A 80 -5.16 -11.78 8.13
N PRO A 81 -5.96 -11.81 7.04
CA PRO A 81 -7.42 -11.86 7.16
C PRO A 81 -7.83 -13.00 8.08
N VAL A 82 -8.75 -12.71 8.99
CA VAL A 82 -9.39 -13.69 9.86
C VAL A 82 -10.87 -13.73 9.52
N SER A 83 -11.44 -14.94 9.49
CA SER A 83 -12.88 -15.09 9.31
C SER A 83 -13.59 -14.63 10.58
N PHE A 84 -14.62 -13.80 10.44
CA PHE A 84 -15.57 -13.60 11.52
C PHE A 84 -16.35 -14.91 11.68
N GLN A 85 -16.15 -15.61 12.79
CA GLN A 85 -17.10 -16.65 13.16
C GLN A 85 -18.33 -15.94 13.73
N PRO A 86 -19.55 -16.29 13.32
CA PRO A 86 -20.72 -15.88 14.07
C PRO A 86 -20.58 -16.44 15.48
N ASP A 87 -20.84 -15.62 16.49
CA ASP A 87 -20.94 -16.08 17.87
C ASP A 87 -21.89 -17.28 17.86
N LYS A 88 -21.42 -18.44 18.30
CA LYS A 88 -22.33 -19.55 18.56
C LYS A 88 -23.25 -19.02 19.64
N GLU A 89 -24.48 -18.65 19.27
CA GLU A 89 -25.55 -18.37 20.22
C GLU A 89 -25.49 -19.50 21.25
N GLY A 90 -25.21 -19.13 22.50
CA GLY A 90 -25.12 -20.07 23.59
C GLY A 90 -26.40 -20.89 23.59
N ASN A 91 -26.24 -22.21 23.60
CA ASN A 91 -27.31 -23.15 23.92
C ASN A 91 -27.93 -22.73 25.26
N HIS A 92 -28.98 -21.92 25.20
CA HIS A 92 -29.94 -21.73 26.27
C HIS A 92 -31.06 -22.72 26.02
N ASN A 93 -30.79 -24.01 26.20
CA ASN A 93 -31.84 -25.02 26.30
C ASN A 93 -31.49 -25.95 27.46
N GLU A 94 -32.35 -25.86 28.48
CA GLU A 94 -32.48 -26.64 29.72
C GLU A 94 -31.51 -26.38 30.88
#